data_AF-A0A3A4VXJ7-F1
#
_entry.id   AF-A0A3A4VXJ7-F1
#
_cell.length_a   1.000
_cell.length_b   1.000
_cell.length_c   1.000
_cell.angle_alpha   90.00
_cell.angle_beta   90.00
_cell.angle_gamma   90.00
#
_symmetry.space_group_name_H-M   'P 1'
#
loop_
_entity.id
_entity.type
_entity.pdbx_description
1 polymer ?
#
loop_
_entity_poly.entity_id
_entity_poly.type
_entity_poly.pdbx_seq_one_letter_code
_entity_poly.pdbx_strand_id
1 'polypeptide(L)'
;MIAEVLLSEFKDKQIFLFTHDRDWYSELRYCLDRKNWIFYSLKPWISPDIGIQFFNNDQFTFEDVLLVAEHNPNLAGNYIRQIMDIELSIIAEKLKIQVEYLRGDKNDTRHCIEFMERIISESKKSFLKKMVLLLNGNIT
;
A
#
# COMPACT_ATOMS: atom_id res chain seq x y z
N MET A 1 15.70 10.09 1.37
CA MET A 1 14.96 8.83 1.08
C MET A 1 15.51 8.22 -0.21
N ILE A 2 15.45 6.90 -0.44
CA ILE A 2 16.05 6.30 -1.66
C ILE A 2 15.45 6.87 -2.96
N ALA A 3 14.14 7.17 -2.97
CA ALA A 3 13.47 7.73 -4.14
C ALA A 3 14.09 9.07 -4.57
N GLU A 4 14.51 9.90 -3.61
CA GLU A 4 15.18 11.18 -3.90
C GLU A 4 16.53 10.97 -4.59
N VAL A 5 17.30 9.99 -4.11
CA VAL A 5 18.59 9.62 -4.72
C VAL A 5 18.39 9.12 -6.15
N LEU A 6 17.37 8.27 -6.37
CA LEU A 6 17.02 7.77 -7.70
C LEU A 6 16.63 8.92 -8.65
N LEU A 7 15.91 9.93 -8.14
CA LEU A 7 15.48 11.08 -8.94
C LEU A 7 16.59 12.12 -9.16
N SER A 8 17.52 12.30 -8.22
CA SER A 8 18.58 13.33 -8.34
C SER A 8 19.81 12.82 -9.08
N GLU A 9 20.36 11.68 -8.66
CA GLU A 9 21.67 11.20 -9.09
C GLU A 9 21.61 10.35 -10.36
N PHE A 10 20.41 9.82 -10.67
CA PHE A 10 20.23 8.83 -11.72
C PHE A 10 19.19 9.20 -12.78
N LYS A 11 18.73 10.46 -12.81
CA LYS A 11 17.72 10.93 -13.77
C LYS A 11 18.02 10.62 -15.24
N ASP A 12 19.30 10.56 -15.61
CA ASP A 12 19.74 10.36 -17.01
C ASP A 12 20.27 8.93 -17.27
N LYS A 13 19.98 7.97 -16.38
CA LYS A 13 20.45 6.59 -16.49
C LYS A 13 19.30 5.60 -16.55
N GLN A 14 19.48 4.52 -17.30
CA GLN A 14 18.61 3.36 -17.20
C GLN A 14 19.01 2.55 -15.96
N ILE A 15 18.06 2.36 -15.05
CA ILE A 15 18.24 1.56 -13.82
C ILE A 15 17.34 0.34 -13.87
N PHE A 16 17.91 -0.80 -13.51
CA PHE A 16 17.17 -1.98 -13.09
C PHE A 16 17.37 -2.18 -11.59
N LEU A 17 16.30 -2.06 -10.83
CA LEU A 17 16.31 -2.25 -9.38
C LEU A 17 15.50 -3.49 -9.04
N PHE A 18 16.12 -4.40 -8.31
CA PHE A 18 15.48 -5.63 -7.83
C PHE A 18 15.37 -5.57 -6.32
N THR A 19 14.20 -5.92 -5.80
CA THR A 19 13.96 -6.02 -4.36
C THR A 19 13.10 -7.24 -4.05
N HIS A 20 13.36 -7.85 -2.90
CA HIS A 20 12.49 -8.85 -2.29
C HIS A 20 11.59 -8.23 -1.20
N ASP A 21 11.86 -6.97 -0.84
CA ASP A 21 11.11 -6.20 0.13
C ASP A 21 9.89 -5.57 -0.54
N ARG A 22 8.72 -5.98 -0.08
CA ARG A 22 7.43 -5.53 -0.61
C ARG A 22 7.07 -4.13 -0.17
N ASP A 23 7.41 -3.76 1.06
CA ASP A 23 7.08 -2.44 1.60
C ASP A 23 7.91 -1.40 0.85
N TRP A 24 9.18 -1.69 0.63
CA TRP A 24 10.07 -0.86 -0.17
C TRP A 24 9.62 -0.73 -1.63
N TYR A 25 9.19 -1.84 -2.25
CA TYR A 25 8.62 -1.80 -3.60
C TYR A 25 7.38 -0.89 -3.67
N SER A 26 6.51 -0.98 -2.66
CA SER A 26 5.26 -0.22 -2.60
C SER A 26 5.52 1.27 -2.35
N GLU A 27 6.44 1.60 -1.46
CA GLU A 27 6.89 2.97 -1.18
C GLU A 27 7.51 3.60 -2.44
N LEU A 28 8.46 2.92 -3.08
CA LEU A 28 9.08 3.40 -4.32
C LEU A 28 8.04 3.64 -5.42
N ARG A 29 7.09 2.72 -5.57
CA ARG A 29 5.99 2.85 -6.53
C ARG A 29 5.06 4.02 -6.22
N TYR A 30 4.90 4.35 -4.96
CA TYR A 30 4.10 5.49 -4.53
C TYR A 30 4.84 6.81 -4.77
N CYS A 31 6.14 6.86 -4.50
CA CYS A 31 6.94 8.08 -4.59
C CYS A 31 7.44 8.40 -6.01
N LEU A 32 7.63 7.40 -6.86
CA LEU A 32 8.16 7.58 -8.22
C LEU A 32 7.04 7.68 -9.26
N ASP A 33 7.23 8.56 -10.24
CA ASP A 33 6.25 8.79 -11.29
C ASP A 33 6.15 7.61 -12.27
N ARG A 34 4.91 7.12 -12.48
CA ARG A 34 4.62 5.95 -13.34
C ARG A 34 4.88 6.20 -14.83
N LYS A 35 5.05 7.44 -15.28
CA LYS A 35 5.42 7.70 -16.69
C LYS A 35 6.88 7.39 -16.96
N ASN A 36 7.73 7.57 -15.96
CA ASN A 36 9.18 7.43 -16.07
C ASN A 36 9.70 6.14 -15.41
N TRP A 37 8.96 5.59 -14.46
CA TRP A 37 9.32 4.37 -13.74
C TRP A 37 8.32 3.26 -14.01
N ILE A 38 8.85 2.13 -14.49
CA ILE A 38 8.08 0.91 -14.73
C ILE A 38 8.35 -0.04 -13.57
N PHE A 39 7.28 -0.57 -12.99
CA PHE A 39 7.33 -1.49 -11.86
C PHE A 39 6.85 -2.84 -12.34
N TYR A 40 7.59 -3.90 -12.01
CA TYR A 40 7.21 -5.26 -12.36
C TYR A 40 7.28 -6.17 -11.13
N SER A 41 6.34 -7.10 -11.05
CA SER A 41 6.40 -8.22 -10.10
C SER A 41 6.79 -9.50 -10.81
N LEU A 42 7.75 -10.24 -10.26
CA LEU A 42 8.19 -11.54 -10.80
C LEU A 42 7.25 -12.66 -10.33
N LYS A 43 6.87 -13.54 -11.27
CA LYS A 43 6.22 -14.81 -10.93
C LYS A 43 7.23 -15.78 -10.31
N PRO A 44 6.76 -16.75 -9.49
CA PRO A 44 7.61 -17.83 -9.03
C PRO A 44 8.31 -18.53 -10.21
N TRP A 45 9.61 -18.79 -10.06
CA TRP A 45 10.36 -19.53 -11.04
C TRP A 45 9.87 -20.99 -11.10
N ILE A 46 9.68 -21.51 -12.31
CA ILE A 46 9.15 -22.87 -12.54
C ILE A 46 10.21 -23.78 -13.15
N SER A 47 10.75 -23.40 -14.32
CA SER A 47 11.74 -24.19 -15.05
C SER A 47 12.54 -23.31 -16.01
N PRO A 48 13.74 -23.76 -16.46
CA PRO A 48 14.53 -23.00 -17.42
C PRO A 48 13.85 -22.86 -18.79
N ASP A 49 13.02 -23.83 -19.20
CA ASP A 49 12.31 -23.82 -20.49
C ASP A 49 11.24 -22.71 -20.58
N ILE A 50 10.66 -22.34 -19.43
CA ILE A 50 9.62 -21.29 -19.32
C ILE A 50 10.26 -19.91 -19.08
N GLY A 51 11.40 -19.88 -18.40
CA GLY A 51 12.13 -18.65 -18.08
C GLY A 51 11.47 -17.80 -16.98
N ILE A 52 12.00 -16.58 -16.81
CA ILE A 52 11.46 -15.59 -15.87
C ILE A 52 10.19 -14.99 -16.46
N GLN A 53 9.11 -14.98 -15.68
CA GLN A 53 7.84 -14.38 -16.07
C GLN A 53 7.50 -13.21 -15.17
N PHE A 54 6.87 -12.19 -15.75
CA PHE A 54 6.28 -11.08 -15.02
C PHE A 54 4.79 -11.34 -14.77
N PHE A 55 4.25 -10.80 -13.69
CA PHE A 55 2.81 -10.62 -13.57
C PHE A 55 2.38 -9.52 -14.54
N ASN A 56 1.43 -9.80 -15.44
CA ASN A 56 0.96 -8.82 -16.43
C ASN A 56 0.13 -7.68 -15.80
N ASN A 57 -0.27 -7.85 -14.53
CA ASN A 57 -0.80 -6.81 -13.67
C ASN A 57 0.07 -6.80 -12.41
N ASP A 58 0.81 -5.71 -12.19
CA ASP A 58 1.75 -5.55 -11.07
C ASP A 58 1.07 -5.37 -9.71
N GLN A 59 -0.23 -5.64 -9.63
CA GLN A 59 -1.03 -5.50 -8.44
C GLN A 59 -1.80 -6.80 -8.33
N PHE A 60 -1.61 -7.49 -7.21
CA PHE A 60 -2.65 -8.38 -6.73
C PHE A 60 -3.77 -7.43 -6.28
N THR A 61 -4.72 -7.14 -7.16
CA THR A 61 -5.78 -6.16 -6.85
C THR A 61 -6.85 -6.81 -5.98
N PHE A 62 -7.76 -6.00 -5.44
CA PHE A 62 -8.93 -6.55 -4.76
C PHE A 62 -9.76 -7.44 -5.71
N GLU A 63 -9.81 -7.11 -7.00
CA GLU A 63 -10.47 -7.93 -8.02
C GLU A 63 -9.79 -9.29 -8.20
N ASP A 64 -8.46 -9.35 -8.22
CA ASP A 64 -7.73 -10.63 -8.29
C ASP A 64 -8.01 -11.49 -7.06
N VAL A 65 -8.15 -10.88 -5.88
CA VAL A 65 -8.50 -11.62 -4.66
C VAL A 65 -9.90 -12.20 -4.72
N LEU A 66 -10.87 -11.49 -5.33
CA LEU A 66 -12.23 -12.01 -5.50
C LEU A 66 -12.23 -13.30 -6.34
N LEU A 67 -11.43 -13.36 -7.40
CA LEU A 67 -11.27 -14.57 -8.24
C LEU A 67 -10.69 -15.75 -7.45
N VAL A 68 -9.72 -15.47 -6.57
CA VAL A 68 -9.13 -16.50 -5.70
C VAL A 68 -10.10 -16.94 -4.61
N ALA A 69 -10.94 -16.05 -4.10
CA ALA A 69 -11.86 -16.33 -2.99
C ALA A 69 -12.87 -17.44 -3.32
N GLU A 70 -13.30 -17.52 -4.58
CA GLU A 70 -14.21 -18.57 -5.06
C GLU A 70 -13.61 -19.98 -4.94
N HIS A 71 -12.30 -20.10 -5.11
CA HIS A 71 -11.60 -21.38 -5.20
C HIS A 71 -10.79 -21.70 -3.94
N ASN A 72 -10.27 -20.68 -3.25
CA ASN A 72 -9.44 -20.81 -2.06
C ASN A 72 -9.60 -19.59 -1.13
N PRO A 73 -10.62 -19.58 -0.26
CA PRO A 73 -10.93 -18.43 0.59
C PRO A 73 -9.83 -18.12 1.62
N ASN A 74 -9.11 -19.13 2.12
CA ASN A 74 -8.01 -18.92 3.07
C ASN A 74 -6.85 -18.17 2.42
N LEU A 75 -6.49 -18.56 1.20
CA LEU A 75 -5.46 -17.88 0.43
C LEU A 75 -5.88 -16.44 0.07
N ALA A 76 -7.15 -16.25 -0.31
CA ALA A 76 -7.72 -14.93 -0.56
C ALA A 76 -7.64 -14.02 0.68
N GLY A 77 -7.95 -14.53 1.88
CA GLY A 77 -7.81 -13.78 3.13
C GLY A 77 -6.38 -13.29 3.38
N ASN A 78 -5.39 -14.14 3.11
CA ASN A 78 -3.98 -13.74 3.22
C ASN A 78 -3.61 -12.64 2.21
N TYR A 79 -4.10 -12.72 0.99
CA TYR A 79 -3.85 -11.70 -0.03
C TYR A 79 -4.53 -10.36 0.30
N ILE A 80 -5.79 -10.38 0.74
CA ILE A 80 -6.47 -9.17 1.23
C ILE A 80 -5.69 -8.54 2.38
N ARG A 81 -5.29 -9.32 3.39
CA ARG A 81 -4.51 -8.78 4.52
C ARG A 81 -3.23 -8.11 4.04
N GLN A 82 -2.50 -8.78 3.14
CA GLN A 82 -1.28 -8.27 2.54
C GLN A 82 -1.47 -6.95 1.78
N ILE A 83 -2.55 -6.82 1.01
CA ILE A 83 -2.90 -5.57 0.31
C ILE A 83 -3.21 -4.48 1.35
N MET A 84 -4.00 -4.82 2.36
CA MET A 84 -4.46 -3.86 3.37
C MET A 84 -3.35 -3.38 4.30
N ASP A 85 -2.36 -4.22 4.63
CA ASP A 85 -1.19 -3.83 5.45
C ASP A 85 -0.43 -2.66 4.77
N ILE A 86 -0.39 -2.64 3.43
CA ILE A 86 0.28 -1.60 2.64
C ILE A 86 -0.65 -0.41 2.42
N GLU A 87 -1.85 -0.64 1.90
CA GLU A 87 -2.72 0.46 1.47
C GLU A 87 -3.24 1.28 2.67
N LEU A 88 -3.54 0.63 3.81
CA LEU A 88 -4.05 1.36 4.97
C LEU A 88 -2.98 2.19 5.68
N SER A 89 -1.71 1.81 5.64
CA SER A 89 -0.63 2.64 6.20
C SER A 89 -0.44 3.91 5.38
N ILE A 90 -0.42 3.79 4.04
CA ILE A 90 -0.37 4.93 3.11
C ILE A 90 -1.59 5.84 3.27
N ILE A 91 -2.80 5.26 3.40
CA ILE A 91 -4.02 6.04 3.62
C ILE A 91 -3.99 6.74 4.98
N ALA A 92 -3.57 6.06 6.05
CA ALA A 92 -3.46 6.62 7.38
C ALA A 92 -2.48 7.80 7.41
N GLU A 93 -1.35 7.71 6.70
CA GLU A 93 -0.40 8.80 6.53
C GLU A 93 -1.02 10.01 5.82
N LYS A 94 -1.68 9.79 4.67
CA LYS A 94 -2.36 10.86 3.91
C LYS A 94 -3.43 11.56 4.74
N LEU A 95 -4.17 10.80 5.54
CA LEU A 95 -5.20 11.29 6.44
C LEU A 95 -4.64 11.85 7.77
N LYS A 96 -3.31 11.79 7.98
CA LYS A 96 -2.61 12.20 9.19
C LYS A 96 -3.21 11.58 10.46
N ILE A 97 -3.57 10.30 10.36
CA ILE A 97 -4.15 9.54 11.47
C ILE A 97 -3.11 9.37 12.56
N GLN A 98 -3.43 9.85 13.75
CA GLN A 98 -2.57 9.68 14.93
C GLN A 98 -2.76 8.28 15.51
N VAL A 99 -1.69 7.52 15.65
CA VAL A 99 -1.64 6.23 16.34
C VAL A 99 -0.77 6.33 17.58
N GLU A 100 -1.08 5.54 18.62
CA GLU A 100 -0.28 5.49 19.85
C GLU A 100 1.09 4.90 19.54
N TYR A 101 2.19 5.53 19.97
CA TYR A 101 3.53 4.98 19.77
C TYR A 101 3.69 3.59 20.38
N LEU A 102 4.15 2.62 19.57
CA LEU A 102 4.57 1.31 20.06
C LEU A 102 6.09 1.26 20.14
N ARG A 103 6.63 0.46 21.07
CA ARG A 103 8.08 0.39 21.25
C ARG A 103 8.72 -0.57 20.23
N GLY A 104 9.79 -0.10 19.58
CA GLY A 104 10.63 -0.89 18.66
C GLY A 104 9.91 -1.28 17.37
N ASP A 105 10.29 -2.41 16.78
CA ASP A 105 9.83 -2.89 15.48
C ASP A 105 8.30 -2.96 15.36
N LYS A 106 7.59 -3.16 16.47
CA LYS A 106 6.12 -3.18 16.51
C LYS A 106 5.47 -1.90 15.98
N ASN A 107 6.16 -0.76 16.06
CA ASN A 107 5.64 0.48 15.52
C ASN A 107 5.69 0.54 14.00
N ASP A 108 6.72 -0.06 13.43
CA ASP A 108 7.01 -0.02 12.00
C ASP A 108 6.29 -1.17 11.28
N THR A 109 6.07 -2.30 11.96
CA THR A 109 5.37 -3.48 11.45
C THR A 109 3.90 -3.55 11.88
N ARG A 110 3.22 -2.41 12.00
CA ARG A 110 1.80 -2.39 12.39
C ARG A 110 0.94 -3.08 11.35
N HIS A 111 -0.08 -3.78 11.84
CA HIS A 111 -1.02 -4.44 10.97
C HIS A 111 -2.14 -3.50 10.51
N CYS A 112 -2.71 -3.83 9.37
CA CYS A 112 -3.80 -3.11 8.72
C CYS A 112 -4.98 -2.83 9.67
N ILE A 113 -5.23 -3.74 10.61
CA ILE A 113 -6.35 -3.63 11.55
C ILE A 113 -6.19 -2.45 12.51
N GLU A 114 -4.97 -2.15 12.96
CA GLU A 114 -4.69 -1.03 13.85
C GLU A 114 -4.99 0.31 13.15
N PHE A 115 -4.57 0.43 11.89
CA PHE A 115 -4.86 1.61 11.07
C PHE A 115 -6.36 1.71 10.77
N MET A 116 -7.00 0.59 10.42
CA MET A 116 -8.43 0.57 10.10
C MET A 116 -9.30 1.03 11.28
N GLU A 117 -9.09 0.45 12.46
CA GLU A 117 -9.83 0.80 13.66
C GLU A 117 -9.69 2.29 13.99
N ARG A 118 -8.47 2.82 13.80
CA ARG A 118 -8.20 4.22 14.04
C ARG A 118 -8.88 5.14 13.02
N ILE A 119 -8.83 4.78 11.73
CA ILE A 119 -9.53 5.49 10.65
C ILE A 119 -11.04 5.51 10.94
N ILE A 120 -11.63 4.38 11.32
CA ILE A 120 -13.06 4.27 11.65
C ILE A 120 -13.40 5.17 12.85
N SER A 121 -12.56 5.17 13.90
CA SER A 121 -12.79 6.00 15.10
C SER A 121 -12.74 7.50 14.79
N GLU A 122 -11.75 7.95 14.03
CA GLU A 122 -11.59 9.36 13.67
C GLU A 122 -12.66 9.83 12.66
N SER A 123 -13.10 8.95 11.75
CA SER A 123 -14.17 9.28 10.80
C SER A 123 -15.49 9.62 11.48
N LYS A 124 -15.86 8.92 12.57
CA LYS A 124 -17.05 9.22 13.38
C LYS A 124 -16.99 10.61 14.00
N LYS A 125 -15.82 11.01 14.53
CA LYS A 125 -15.62 12.34 15.11
C LYS A 125 -15.71 13.44 14.04
N SER A 126 -15.11 13.20 12.87
CA SER A 126 -15.15 14.14 11.74
C SER A 126 -16.58 14.34 11.23
N PHE A 127 -17.34 13.25 11.07
CA PHE A 127 -18.75 13.31 10.67
C PHE A 127 -19.60 14.09 11.68
N LEU A 128 -19.45 13.79 12.98
CA LEU A 128 -20.18 14.49 14.04
C LEU A 128 -19.83 15.98 14.08
N LYS A 129 -18.55 16.33 13.95
CA LYS A 129 -18.10 17.73 13.90
C LYS A 129 -18.68 18.47 12.69
N LYS A 130 -18.69 17.84 11.51
CA LYS A 130 -19.30 18.42 10.31
C LYS A 130 -20.81 18.60 10.48
N MET A 131 -21.49 17.62 11.08
CA MET A 131 -22.93 17.70 11.35
C MET A 131 -23.27 18.83 12.33
N VAL A 132 -22.49 18.98 13.41
CA VAL A 132 -22.64 20.09 14.37
C VAL A 132 -22.35 21.44 13.71
N LEU A 133 -21.33 21.54 12.85
CA LEU A 133 -21.03 22.78 12.12
C LEU A 133 -22.14 23.16 11.11
N LEU A 134 -22.74 22.17 10.44
CA LEU A 134 -23.89 22.36 9.55
C LEU A 134 -25.15 22.78 10.32
N LEU A 135 -25.41 22.15 11.48
CA LEU A 135 -26.56 22.49 12.33
C LEU A 135 -26.42 23.86 13.00
N ASN A 136 -25.19 24.31 13.26
CA ASN A 136 -24.89 25.62 13.83
C ASN A 136 -24.70 26.73 12.77
N GLY A 137 -24.97 26.45 11.49
CA GLY A 137 -24.96 27.47 10.41
C GLY A 137 -23.57 28.05 10.06
N ASN A 138 -22.48 27.39 10.47
CA ASN A 138 -21.12 27.94 10.35
C ASN A 138 -20.37 27.51 9.07
N ILE A 139 -21.05 26.86 8.12
CA ILE A 139 -20.50 26.52 6.81
C ILE A 139 -21.60 26.71 5.75
N THR A 140 -21.47 27.76 4.94
CA THR A 140 -22.09 27.87 3.60
C THR A 140 -21.17 27.31 2.55
#